data_AF-A0AAX6GRA3-F1
#
_entry.id   AF-A0AAX6GRA3-F1
#
_cell.length_a   1.000
_cell.length_b   1.000
_cell.length_c   1.000
_cell.angle_alpha   90.00
_cell.angle_beta   90.00
_cell.angle_gamma   90.00
#
_symmetry.space_group_name_H-M   'P 1'
#
loop_
_entity.id
_entity.type
_entity.pdbx_description
1 polymer ?
#
loop_
_entity_poly.entity_id
_entity_poly.type
_entity_poly.pdbx_seq_one_letter_code
_entity_poly.pdbx_strand_id
1 'polypeptide(L)'
;MQRVSSSSRRSAYLTALTQEIERKLQKALSSQSQRFDLLQQLFADIALEVDDRAREIILSKDEDGVTAADDGIENRICFYDVLANHYVKVPENGNHILELIVQLWSQSFVSHIFALLFHKWLFEVPLENSEALLRYGSALVQGATNVFWIDIQTNTRRFISLYRYLLEEVALDPARVDKISLQARRDLFSLLSRFLFFYNLDHMLESFLEHFPSYPNSFLVGGPADIFVIELSDQLQKLKVEPVLLHYLSHMRALQGLELRMTTSTRLKTCLYSFTSPGGPMYPTRTVRHAAWDTLDFLFPVGRHPRHVISFFFRLLYPWYWPSSCWNFVVTCIKALLYSILRLIFSSWESMTKSKRNA
;
A
#
# COMPACT_ATOMS: atom_id res chain seq x y z
N MET A 1 -25.83 30.42 18.13
CA MET A 1 -26.69 30.42 16.91
C MET A 1 -25.95 29.98 15.65
N GLN A 2 -24.72 30.45 15.35
CA GLN A 2 -23.97 30.07 14.13
C GLN A 2 -23.61 28.56 14.03
N ARG A 3 -23.27 27.90 15.15
CA ARG A 3 -22.88 26.46 15.18
C ARG A 3 -24.01 25.50 14.78
N VAL A 4 -25.27 25.86 15.11
CA VAL A 4 -26.45 25.05 14.76
C VAL A 4 -26.78 25.19 13.26
N SER A 5 -26.59 26.40 12.70
CA SER A 5 -26.82 26.64 11.26
C SER A 5 -25.78 25.97 10.36
N SER A 6 -24.51 25.90 10.77
CA SER A 6 -23.46 25.23 9.98
C SER A 6 -23.60 23.72 10.00
N SER A 7 -23.85 23.13 11.18
CA SER A 7 -24.13 21.69 11.34
C SER A 7 -25.37 21.25 10.54
N SER A 8 -26.45 22.03 10.60
CA SER A 8 -27.67 21.77 9.82
C SER A 8 -27.41 21.83 8.31
N ARG A 9 -26.62 22.80 7.83
CA ARG A 9 -26.27 22.93 6.41
C ARG A 9 -25.40 21.77 5.92
N ARG A 10 -24.41 21.34 6.70
CA ARG A 10 -23.58 20.16 6.40
C ARG A 10 -24.44 18.91 6.30
N SER A 11 -25.31 18.68 7.30
CA SER A 11 -26.18 17.52 7.31
C SER A 11 -27.12 17.50 6.10
N ALA A 12 -27.74 18.62 5.75
CA ALA A 12 -28.63 18.72 4.59
C ALA A 12 -27.89 18.42 3.27
N TYR A 13 -26.67 18.94 3.11
CA TYR A 13 -25.83 18.67 1.94
C TYR A 13 -25.49 17.18 1.81
N LEU A 14 -25.08 16.53 2.90
CA LEU A 14 -24.75 15.10 2.90
C LEU A 14 -25.98 14.22 2.67
N THR A 15 -27.14 14.59 3.21
CA THR A 15 -28.40 13.91 2.90
C THR A 15 -28.76 14.04 1.41
N ALA A 16 -28.58 15.21 0.80
CA ALA A 16 -28.81 15.39 -0.63
C ALA A 16 -27.86 14.52 -1.49
N LEU A 17 -26.57 14.45 -1.12
CA LEU A 17 -25.62 13.55 -1.79
C LEU A 17 -26.01 12.08 -1.65
N THR A 18 -26.48 11.68 -0.47
CA THR A 18 -26.99 10.33 -0.21
C THR A 18 -28.15 10.00 -1.15
N GLN A 19 -29.11 10.92 -1.31
CA GLN A 19 -30.26 10.74 -2.21
C GLN A 19 -29.84 10.61 -3.69
N GLU A 20 -28.81 11.34 -4.12
CA GLU A 20 -28.27 11.20 -5.48
C GLU A 20 -27.62 9.83 -5.70
N ILE A 21 -26.86 9.33 -4.72
CA ILE A 21 -26.28 7.97 -4.75
C ILE A 21 -27.39 6.93 -4.84
N GLU A 22 -28.41 7.04 -3.99
CA GLU A 22 -29.57 6.15 -3.98
C GLU A 22 -30.29 6.16 -5.33
N ARG A 23 -30.58 7.35 -5.88
CA ARG A 23 -31.21 7.50 -7.19
C ARG A 23 -30.41 6.84 -8.31
N LYS A 24 -29.06 6.98 -8.30
CA LYS A 24 -28.20 6.33 -9.29
C LYS A 24 -28.22 4.80 -9.16
N LEU A 25 -28.22 4.27 -7.93
CA LEU A 25 -28.32 2.83 -7.69
C LEU A 25 -29.68 2.25 -8.10
N GLN A 26 -30.78 2.94 -7.79
CA GLN A 26 -32.12 2.55 -8.25
C GLN A 26 -32.21 2.55 -9.78
N LYS A 27 -31.61 3.55 -10.45
CA LYS A 27 -31.53 3.56 -11.91
C LYS A 27 -30.73 2.38 -12.44
N ALA A 28 -29.60 2.04 -11.82
CA ALA A 28 -28.78 0.89 -12.19
C ALA A 28 -29.53 -0.46 -12.01
N LEU A 29 -30.40 -0.59 -11.00
CA LEU A 29 -31.29 -1.74 -10.85
C LEU A 29 -32.28 -1.84 -12.02
N SER A 30 -32.99 -0.75 -12.29
CA SER A 30 -34.06 -0.72 -13.31
C SER A 30 -33.54 -0.89 -14.75
N SER A 31 -32.34 -0.39 -15.05
CA SER A 31 -31.80 -0.29 -16.41
C SER A 31 -30.62 -1.23 -16.61
N GLN A 32 -30.89 -2.47 -17.05
CA GLN A 32 -29.86 -3.50 -17.21
C GLN A 32 -28.78 -3.15 -18.25
N SER A 33 -29.14 -2.44 -19.33
CA SER A 33 -28.19 -2.06 -20.39
C SER A 33 -27.19 -0.98 -19.96
N GLN A 34 -27.60 -0.07 -19.08
CA GLN A 34 -26.75 1.05 -18.60
C GLN A 34 -26.11 0.76 -17.24
N ARG A 35 -26.41 -0.40 -16.63
CA ARG A 35 -26.03 -0.74 -15.26
C ARG A 35 -24.53 -0.61 -15.01
N PHE A 36 -23.72 -1.14 -15.91
CA PHE A 36 -22.26 -1.08 -15.81
C PHE A 36 -21.77 0.37 -15.78
N ASP A 37 -22.18 1.18 -16.76
CA ASP A 37 -21.76 2.58 -16.89
C ASP A 37 -22.21 3.41 -15.69
N LEU A 38 -23.43 3.21 -15.21
CA LEU A 38 -23.97 3.92 -14.04
C LEU A 38 -23.17 3.60 -12.77
N LEU A 39 -22.82 2.34 -12.55
CA LEU A 39 -22.02 1.92 -11.41
C LEU A 39 -20.58 2.42 -11.50
N GLN A 40 -19.99 2.39 -12.69
CA GLN A 40 -18.66 2.95 -12.93
C GLN A 40 -18.63 4.47 -12.68
N GLN A 41 -19.63 5.20 -13.17
CA GLN A 41 -19.78 6.64 -12.92
C GLN A 41 -19.96 6.93 -11.43
N LEU A 42 -20.83 6.18 -10.75
CA LEU A 42 -21.05 6.33 -9.32
C LEU A 42 -19.76 6.10 -8.51
N PHE A 43 -19.01 5.04 -8.85
CA PHE A 43 -17.71 4.80 -8.24
C PHE A 43 -16.74 5.96 -8.46
N ALA A 44 -16.64 6.46 -9.69
CA ALA A 44 -15.78 7.59 -10.02
C ALA A 44 -16.15 8.85 -9.22
N ASP A 45 -17.44 9.18 -9.15
CA ASP A 45 -17.96 10.34 -8.43
C ASP A 45 -17.65 10.28 -6.92
N ILE A 46 -17.88 9.12 -6.30
CA ILE A 46 -17.62 8.92 -4.87
C ILE A 46 -16.11 8.96 -4.55
N ALA A 47 -15.27 8.54 -5.49
CA ALA A 47 -13.82 8.58 -5.35
C ALA A 47 -13.21 9.98 -5.59
N LEU A 48 -14.00 10.98 -6.02
CA LEU A 48 -13.49 12.32 -6.24
C LEU A 48 -12.98 12.97 -4.95
N GLU A 49 -11.93 13.76 -5.10
CA GLU A 49 -11.48 14.69 -4.07
C GLU A 49 -12.54 15.79 -3.89
N VAL A 50 -12.77 16.16 -2.64
CA VAL A 50 -13.69 17.24 -2.29
C VAL A 50 -13.10 18.56 -2.76
N ASP A 51 -13.84 19.29 -3.59
CA ASP A 51 -13.44 20.60 -4.09
C ASP A 51 -13.50 21.67 -2.99
N ASP A 52 -12.76 22.77 -3.15
CA ASP A 52 -12.65 23.81 -2.11
C ASP A 52 -14.02 24.35 -1.67
N ARG A 53 -14.98 24.43 -2.60
CA ARG A 53 -16.35 24.87 -2.32
C ARG A 53 -17.10 23.89 -1.42
N ALA A 54 -17.07 22.59 -1.72
CA ALA A 54 -17.69 21.61 -0.84
C ALA A 54 -16.92 21.48 0.49
N ARG A 55 -15.59 21.66 0.46
CA ARG A 55 -14.74 21.64 1.64
C ARG A 55 -15.14 22.71 2.66
N GLU A 56 -15.49 23.92 2.22
CA GLU A 56 -16.01 24.97 3.11
C GLU A 56 -17.32 24.58 3.80
N ILE A 57 -18.22 23.91 3.07
CA ILE A 57 -19.52 23.45 3.58
C ILE A 57 -19.33 22.29 4.56
N ILE A 58 -18.38 21.39 4.28
CA ILE A 58 -18.12 20.18 5.06
C ILE A 58 -17.29 20.48 6.32
N LEU A 59 -16.19 21.24 6.21
CA LEU A 59 -15.23 21.43 7.30
C LEU A 59 -15.52 22.63 8.21
N SER A 60 -16.40 23.56 7.82
CA SER A 60 -16.85 24.70 8.63
C SER A 60 -15.83 25.23 9.66
N LYS A 61 -14.70 25.82 9.21
CA LYS A 61 -13.65 26.64 9.89
C LYS A 61 -13.21 26.45 11.37
N ASP A 62 -13.89 25.70 12.22
CA ASP A 62 -13.73 25.77 13.69
C ASP A 62 -13.50 24.42 14.40
N GLU A 63 -13.21 23.33 13.68
CA GLU A 63 -12.73 22.10 14.33
C GLU A 63 -11.32 21.79 13.82
N ASP A 64 -10.38 21.87 14.78
CA ASP A 64 -8.94 21.54 14.75
C ASP A 64 -7.97 22.66 14.36
N GLY A 65 -7.77 23.56 15.32
CA GLY A 65 -6.47 24.21 15.47
C GLY A 65 -5.44 23.20 15.99
N VAL A 66 -4.24 23.23 15.39
CA VAL A 66 -3.02 22.42 15.68
C VAL A 66 -3.01 21.10 14.87
N THR A 67 -2.06 20.78 13.97
CA THR A 67 -0.71 21.30 13.68
C THR A 67 -0.50 21.38 12.16
N ALA A 68 0.00 22.53 11.69
CA ALA A 68 0.74 22.60 10.44
C ALA A 68 2.10 21.94 10.66
N ALA A 69 2.20 20.65 10.33
CA ALA A 69 3.47 19.96 10.15
C ALA A 69 3.29 18.84 9.12
N ASP A 70 3.61 19.18 7.87
CA ASP A 70 4.35 18.36 6.92
C ASP A 70 3.88 16.91 6.68
N ASP A 71 2.86 16.74 5.83
CA ASP A 71 2.97 15.84 4.67
C ASP A 71 1.79 16.13 3.71
N GLY A 72 2.06 16.37 2.42
CA GLY A 72 1.05 16.77 1.42
C GLY A 72 -0.07 15.75 1.12
N ILE A 73 -0.13 14.67 1.91
CA ILE A 73 -1.05 13.53 1.78
C ILE A 73 -2.27 13.69 2.72
N GLU A 74 -2.12 14.35 3.86
CA GLU A 74 -3.20 14.49 4.87
C GLU A 74 -4.29 15.49 4.49
N ASN A 75 -4.07 16.29 3.44
CA ASN A 75 -4.96 17.40 3.10
C ASN A 75 -5.99 17.08 1.99
N ARG A 76 -6.02 15.85 1.47
CA ARG A 76 -6.88 15.42 0.35
C ARG A 76 -8.03 14.55 0.82
N ILE A 77 -9.11 15.19 1.22
CA ILE A 77 -10.35 14.50 1.63
C ILE A 77 -11.12 14.11 0.37
N CYS A 78 -11.56 12.87 0.29
CA CYS A 78 -12.43 12.38 -0.79
C CYS A 78 -13.88 12.23 -0.30
N PHE A 79 -14.85 12.30 -1.23
CA PHE A 79 -16.27 12.21 -0.87
C PHE A 79 -16.62 10.91 -0.15
N TYR A 80 -16.00 9.79 -0.51
CA TYR A 80 -16.25 8.51 0.16
C TYR A 80 -15.96 8.55 1.66
N ASP A 81 -14.89 9.21 2.10
CA ASP A 81 -14.50 9.27 3.51
C ASP A 81 -15.49 10.13 4.30
N VAL A 82 -15.94 11.24 3.70
CA VAL A 82 -16.98 12.09 4.29
C VAL A 82 -18.30 11.33 4.43
N LEU A 83 -18.71 10.58 3.40
CA LEU A 83 -19.95 9.80 3.39
C LEU A 83 -19.88 8.62 4.35
N ALA A 84 -18.76 7.92 4.43
CA ALA A 84 -18.58 6.82 5.38
C ALA A 84 -18.75 7.28 6.83
N ASN A 85 -18.15 8.43 7.19
CA ASN A 85 -18.35 9.07 8.49
C ASN A 85 -19.82 9.49 8.70
N HIS A 86 -20.50 9.97 7.66
CA HIS A 86 -21.91 10.35 7.74
C HIS A 86 -22.82 9.14 7.99
N TYR A 87 -22.59 8.02 7.32
CA TYR A 87 -23.40 6.81 7.52
C TYR A 87 -23.17 6.17 8.89
N VAL A 88 -22.02 6.36 9.52
CA VAL A 88 -21.86 5.99 10.94
C VAL A 88 -22.73 6.86 11.83
N LYS A 89 -22.72 8.19 11.61
CA LYS A 89 -23.49 9.16 12.44
C LYS A 89 -25.00 9.07 12.22
N VAL A 90 -25.43 8.79 10.99
CA VAL A 90 -26.84 8.67 10.60
C VAL A 90 -27.04 7.37 9.80
N PRO A 91 -27.13 6.21 10.47
CA PRO A 91 -27.21 4.90 9.81
C PRO A 91 -28.42 4.72 8.89
N GLU A 92 -29.55 5.37 9.20
CA GLU A 92 -30.78 5.30 8.41
C GLU A 92 -30.58 5.71 6.94
N ASN A 93 -29.73 6.70 6.71
CA ASN A 93 -29.34 7.16 5.37
C ASN A 93 -28.53 6.11 4.60
N GLY A 94 -27.70 5.34 5.31
CA GLY A 94 -26.89 4.27 4.73
C GLY A 94 -27.69 2.99 4.45
N ASN A 95 -28.70 2.68 5.27
CA ASN A 95 -29.45 1.43 5.19
C ASN A 95 -30.13 1.22 3.83
N HIS A 96 -30.79 2.24 3.29
CA HIS A 96 -31.44 2.17 1.98
C HIS A 96 -30.44 1.90 0.86
N ILE A 97 -29.29 2.59 0.90
CA ILE A 97 -28.20 2.37 -0.06
C ILE A 97 -27.65 0.94 0.07
N LEU A 98 -27.47 0.45 1.30
CA LEU A 98 -26.98 -0.89 1.57
C LEU A 98 -27.91 -1.96 0.98
N GLU A 99 -29.22 -1.81 1.14
CA GLU A 99 -30.21 -2.72 0.55
C GLU A 99 -30.11 -2.78 -0.98
N LEU A 100 -29.93 -1.63 -1.64
CA LEU A 100 -29.75 -1.56 -3.09
C LEU A 100 -28.42 -2.20 -3.53
N ILE A 101 -27.34 -1.97 -2.78
CA ILE A 101 -26.04 -2.59 -3.01
C ILE A 101 -26.14 -4.11 -2.89
N VAL A 102 -26.85 -4.64 -1.89
CA VAL A 102 -27.07 -6.08 -1.70
C VAL A 102 -27.79 -6.69 -2.91
N GLN A 103 -28.77 -5.99 -3.49
CA GLN A 103 -29.45 -6.45 -4.71
C GLN A 103 -28.53 -6.44 -5.95
N LEU A 104 -27.51 -5.58 -5.96
CA LEU A 104 -26.55 -5.43 -7.06
C LEU A 104 -25.24 -6.19 -6.84
N TRP A 105 -25.11 -7.01 -5.80
CA TRP A 105 -23.83 -7.57 -5.33
C TRP A 105 -23.00 -8.31 -6.39
N SER A 106 -23.67 -8.93 -7.36
CA SER A 106 -23.03 -9.69 -8.45
C SER A 106 -22.39 -8.80 -9.53
N GLN A 107 -22.61 -7.49 -9.48
CA GLN A 107 -22.19 -6.56 -10.52
C GLN A 107 -20.79 -6.00 -10.22
N SER A 108 -20.05 -5.65 -11.29
CA SER A 108 -18.76 -4.95 -11.15
C SER A 108 -18.94 -3.59 -10.45
N PHE A 109 -17.87 -3.10 -9.82
CA PHE A 109 -17.84 -1.87 -9.01
C PHE A 109 -18.66 -1.87 -7.71
N VAL A 110 -19.64 -2.75 -7.54
CA VAL A 110 -20.51 -2.74 -6.34
C VAL A 110 -19.72 -3.01 -5.06
N SER A 111 -18.82 -4.00 -5.07
CA SER A 111 -17.91 -4.23 -3.94
C SER A 111 -16.98 -3.04 -3.66
N HIS A 112 -16.62 -2.27 -4.69
CA HIS A 112 -15.75 -1.11 -4.56
C HIS A 112 -16.52 0.04 -3.90
N ILE A 113 -17.72 0.31 -4.40
CA ILE A 113 -18.65 1.31 -3.83
C ILE A 113 -18.97 0.95 -2.38
N PHE A 114 -19.24 -0.33 -2.10
CA PHE A 114 -19.46 -0.82 -0.75
C PHE A 114 -18.27 -0.56 0.16
N ALA A 115 -17.05 -0.96 -0.25
CA ALA A 115 -15.84 -0.72 0.54
C ALA A 115 -15.62 0.77 0.80
N LEU A 116 -15.85 1.64 -0.19
CA LEU A 116 -15.68 3.08 -0.04
C LEU A 116 -16.71 3.70 0.90
N LEU A 117 -17.99 3.34 0.79
CA LEU A 117 -19.06 3.98 1.56
C LEU A 117 -19.29 3.35 2.95
N PHE A 118 -19.05 2.06 3.13
CA PHE A 118 -19.47 1.32 4.32
C PHE A 118 -18.31 0.72 5.14
N HIS A 119 -17.05 1.03 4.82
CA HIS A 119 -15.91 0.53 5.59
C HIS A 119 -15.97 0.88 7.08
N LYS A 120 -16.39 2.10 7.45
CA LYS A 120 -16.55 2.51 8.85
C LYS A 120 -17.82 1.94 9.47
N TRP A 121 -18.92 2.07 8.74
CA TRP A 121 -20.25 1.60 9.16
C TRP A 121 -20.23 0.14 9.61
N LEU A 122 -19.53 -0.74 8.88
CA LEU A 122 -19.42 -2.16 9.20
C LEU A 122 -18.87 -2.45 10.61
N PHE A 123 -17.96 -1.60 11.11
CA PHE A 123 -17.29 -1.80 12.40
C PHE A 123 -17.80 -0.88 13.50
N GLU A 124 -18.45 0.24 13.17
CA GLU A 124 -18.91 1.22 14.16
C GLU A 124 -20.41 1.10 14.48
N VAL A 125 -21.22 0.65 13.53
CA VAL A 125 -22.67 0.49 13.73
C VAL A 125 -22.97 -0.93 14.26
N PRO A 126 -23.80 -1.08 15.31
CA PRO A 126 -24.18 -2.40 15.80
C PRO A 126 -25.03 -3.15 14.78
N LEU A 127 -24.62 -4.38 14.45
CA LEU A 127 -25.31 -5.25 13.49
C LEU A 127 -25.77 -6.53 14.20
N GLU A 128 -27.06 -6.81 14.11
CA GLU A 128 -27.67 -7.99 14.76
C GLU A 128 -27.57 -9.26 13.89
N ASN A 129 -27.39 -9.12 12.57
CA ASN A 129 -27.42 -10.23 11.62
C ASN A 129 -26.03 -10.81 11.32
N SER A 130 -25.73 -11.96 11.93
CA SER A 130 -24.44 -12.66 11.77
C SER A 130 -24.16 -13.15 10.33
N GLU A 131 -25.18 -13.47 9.52
CA GLU A 131 -24.94 -13.96 8.15
C GLU A 131 -24.56 -12.80 7.20
N ALA A 132 -25.19 -11.64 7.39
CA ALA A 132 -24.88 -10.43 6.64
C ALA A 132 -23.43 -9.99 6.89
N LEU A 133 -22.95 -10.08 8.14
CA LEU A 133 -21.57 -9.77 8.52
C LEU A 133 -20.53 -10.61 7.75
N LEU A 134 -20.79 -11.89 7.50
CA LEU A 134 -19.90 -12.75 6.72
C LEU A 134 -19.73 -12.22 5.29
N ARG A 135 -20.85 -11.89 4.64
CA ARG A 135 -20.89 -11.41 3.26
C ARG A 135 -20.24 -10.02 3.15
N TYR A 136 -20.54 -9.14 4.10
CA TYR A 136 -20.00 -7.78 4.15
C TYR A 136 -18.49 -7.75 4.38
N GLY A 137 -17.96 -8.57 5.30
CA GLY A 137 -16.52 -8.67 5.51
C GLY A 137 -15.77 -9.11 4.24
N SER A 138 -16.28 -10.14 3.55
CA SER A 138 -15.67 -10.60 2.29
C SER A 138 -15.71 -9.53 1.19
N ALA A 139 -16.84 -8.82 1.03
CA ALA A 139 -16.94 -7.79 0.02
C ALA A 139 -16.17 -6.53 0.34
N LEU A 140 -16.00 -6.17 1.62
CA LEU A 140 -15.10 -5.11 2.03
C LEU A 140 -13.68 -5.43 1.56
N VAL A 141 -13.17 -6.63 1.86
CA VAL A 141 -11.81 -7.03 1.47
C VAL A 141 -11.67 -7.09 -0.05
N GLN A 142 -12.65 -7.65 -0.77
CA GLN A 142 -12.62 -7.70 -2.23
C GLN A 142 -12.68 -6.31 -2.87
N GLY A 143 -13.55 -5.43 -2.34
CA GLY A 143 -13.67 -4.05 -2.78
C GLY A 143 -12.40 -3.25 -2.53
N ALA A 144 -11.88 -3.31 -1.30
CA ALA A 144 -10.64 -2.68 -0.87
C ALA A 144 -9.45 -3.14 -1.72
N THR A 145 -9.34 -4.45 -2.00
CA THR A 145 -8.31 -5.01 -2.89
C THR A 145 -8.31 -4.30 -4.24
N ASN A 146 -9.48 -4.16 -4.88
CA ASN A 146 -9.54 -3.57 -6.20
C ASN A 146 -9.28 -2.06 -6.20
N VAL A 147 -9.79 -1.32 -5.22
CA VAL A 147 -9.54 0.14 -5.14
C VAL A 147 -8.07 0.45 -4.85
N PHE A 148 -7.39 -0.34 -4.02
CA PHE A 148 -5.95 -0.17 -3.80
C PHE A 148 -5.14 -0.55 -5.04
N TRP A 149 -5.58 -1.52 -5.82
CA TRP A 149 -4.98 -1.80 -7.13
C TRP A 149 -5.15 -0.65 -8.12
N ILE A 150 -6.28 0.06 -8.09
CA ILE A 150 -6.45 1.28 -8.89
C ILE A 150 -5.39 2.29 -8.51
N ASP A 151 -5.19 2.55 -7.21
CA ASP A 151 -4.16 3.46 -6.73
C ASP A 151 -2.74 3.06 -7.15
N ILE A 152 -2.41 1.76 -7.14
CA ILE A 152 -1.14 1.25 -7.69
C ILE A 152 -1.02 1.55 -9.19
N GLN A 153 -2.08 1.31 -9.97
CA GLN A 153 -2.06 1.49 -11.42
C GLN A 153 -1.95 2.96 -11.82
N THR A 154 -2.62 3.85 -11.09
CA THR A 154 -2.56 5.30 -11.29
C THR A 154 -1.37 5.95 -10.60
N ASN A 155 -0.64 5.22 -9.77
CA ASN A 155 0.42 5.73 -8.89
C ASN A 155 -0.07 6.91 -8.03
N THR A 156 -1.30 6.78 -7.50
CA THR A 156 -1.93 7.76 -6.60
C THR A 156 -2.21 7.12 -5.25
N ARG A 157 -2.53 7.92 -4.24
CA ARG A 157 -2.89 7.44 -2.89
C ARG A 157 -4.26 7.97 -2.47
N ARG A 158 -5.21 7.89 -3.39
CA ARG A 158 -6.58 8.42 -3.22
C ARG A 158 -7.34 7.68 -2.11
N PHE A 159 -7.05 6.40 -1.94
CA PHE A 159 -7.72 5.52 -0.98
C PHE A 159 -6.93 5.31 0.31
N ILE A 160 -5.97 6.20 0.62
CA ILE A 160 -5.16 6.08 1.83
C ILE A 160 -6.00 6.17 3.11
N SER A 161 -7.06 6.99 3.16
CA SER A 161 -7.93 7.08 4.34
C SER A 161 -8.62 5.74 4.64
N LEU A 162 -9.08 5.04 3.59
CA LEU A 162 -9.62 3.69 3.73
C LEU A 162 -8.53 2.72 4.24
N TYR A 163 -7.32 2.77 3.68
CA TYR A 163 -6.22 1.89 4.11
C TYR A 163 -5.83 2.13 5.57
N ARG A 164 -5.62 3.39 5.97
CA ARG A 164 -5.29 3.78 7.36
C ARG A 164 -6.36 3.31 8.34
N TYR A 165 -7.64 3.55 8.03
CA TYR A 165 -8.72 3.07 8.89
C TYR A 165 -8.71 1.54 9.02
N LEU A 166 -8.55 0.79 7.93
CA LEU A 166 -8.51 -0.67 8.00
C LEU A 166 -7.28 -1.20 8.77
N LEU A 167 -6.15 -0.51 8.70
CA LEU A 167 -4.94 -0.88 9.44
C LEU A 167 -5.03 -0.46 10.91
N GLU A 168 -5.06 0.84 11.16
CA GLU A 168 -4.88 1.45 12.49
C GLU A 168 -6.12 1.23 13.37
N GLU A 169 -7.31 1.40 12.79
CA GLU A 169 -8.56 1.43 13.53
C GLU A 169 -9.28 0.08 13.53
N VAL A 170 -8.98 -0.84 12.59
CA VAL A 170 -9.64 -2.15 12.52
C VAL A 170 -8.67 -3.29 12.83
N ALA A 171 -7.54 -3.40 12.14
CA ALA A 171 -6.64 -4.55 12.31
C ALA A 171 -5.92 -4.54 13.68
N LEU A 172 -5.61 -3.36 14.21
CA LEU A 172 -4.95 -3.21 15.52
C LEU A 172 -5.93 -3.17 16.70
N ASP A 173 -7.25 -3.17 16.46
CA ASP A 173 -8.26 -3.26 17.52
C ASP A 173 -8.93 -4.63 17.52
N PRO A 174 -8.61 -5.52 18.49
CA PRO A 174 -9.24 -6.83 18.62
C PRO A 174 -10.77 -6.76 18.66
N ALA A 175 -11.36 -5.75 19.30
CA ALA A 175 -12.80 -5.63 19.44
C ALA A 175 -13.51 -5.36 18.11
N ARG A 176 -12.84 -4.68 17.17
CA ARG A 176 -13.38 -4.41 15.83
C ARG A 176 -13.08 -5.54 14.87
N VAL A 177 -11.87 -6.09 14.88
CA VAL A 177 -11.51 -7.21 13.99
C VAL A 177 -12.30 -8.49 14.30
N ASP A 178 -12.75 -8.65 15.56
CA ASP A 178 -13.59 -9.78 15.99
C ASP A 178 -15.03 -9.71 15.44
N LYS A 179 -15.46 -8.57 14.88
CA LYS A 179 -16.78 -8.43 14.25
C LYS A 179 -16.90 -9.16 12.91
N ILE A 180 -15.78 -9.40 12.23
CA ILE A 180 -15.75 -10.12 10.95
C ILE A 180 -15.32 -11.57 11.13
N SER A 181 -15.72 -12.41 10.17
CA SER A 181 -15.35 -13.82 10.16
C SER A 181 -13.84 -14.03 10.18
N LEU A 182 -13.40 -15.15 10.74
CA LEU A 182 -11.97 -15.50 10.76
C LEU A 182 -11.37 -15.55 9.35
N GLN A 183 -12.15 -15.97 8.35
CA GLN A 183 -11.69 -15.98 6.96
C GLN A 183 -11.52 -14.55 6.42
N ALA A 184 -12.52 -13.69 6.60
CA ALA A 184 -12.45 -12.29 6.18
C ALA A 184 -11.32 -11.54 6.90
N ARG A 185 -11.05 -11.88 8.17
CA ARG A 185 -9.91 -11.36 8.92
C ARG A 185 -8.57 -11.75 8.28
N ARG A 186 -8.37 -13.03 7.96
CA ARG A 186 -7.15 -13.49 7.27
C ARG A 186 -6.98 -12.80 5.93
N ASP A 187 -8.06 -12.69 5.16
CA ASP A 187 -8.04 -12.02 3.86
C ASP A 187 -7.74 -10.52 4.00
N LEU A 188 -8.25 -9.86 5.06
CA LEU A 188 -7.92 -8.48 5.41
C LEU A 188 -6.44 -8.31 5.75
N PHE A 189 -5.86 -9.18 6.57
CA PHE A 189 -4.44 -9.10 6.92
C PHE A 189 -3.54 -9.40 5.70
N SER A 190 -3.91 -10.36 4.85
CA SER A 190 -3.23 -10.58 3.56
C SER A 190 -3.33 -9.34 2.65
N LEU A 191 -4.51 -8.70 2.58
CA LEU A 191 -4.70 -7.45 1.86
C LEU A 191 -3.78 -6.35 2.42
N LEU A 192 -3.83 -6.09 3.72
CA LEU A 192 -3.02 -5.04 4.34
C LEU A 192 -1.52 -5.27 4.13
N SER A 193 -1.06 -6.54 4.23
CA SER A 193 0.33 -6.92 3.98
C SER A 193 0.81 -6.52 2.58
N ARG A 194 -0.03 -6.67 1.56
CA ARG A 194 0.33 -6.34 0.17
C ARG A 194 0.55 -4.85 -0.03
N PHE A 195 -0.15 -3.98 0.68
CA PHE A 195 -0.17 -2.54 0.40
C PHE A 195 0.52 -1.66 1.47
N LEU A 196 1.04 -2.25 2.55
CA LEU A 196 1.66 -1.51 3.68
C LEU A 196 2.75 -0.55 3.22
N PHE A 197 3.66 -1.04 2.39
CA PHE A 197 4.77 -0.24 1.86
C PHE A 197 4.34 0.77 0.80
N PHE A 198 3.23 0.54 0.09
CA PHE A 198 2.72 1.50 -0.88
C PHE A 198 2.20 2.79 -0.25
N TYR A 199 1.59 2.66 0.93
CA TYR A 199 1.03 3.77 1.70
C TYR A 199 1.98 4.37 2.73
N ASN A 200 3.28 4.02 2.71
CA ASN A 200 4.29 4.52 3.65
C ASN A 200 4.01 4.23 5.14
N LEU A 201 3.41 3.08 5.46
CA LEU A 201 3.10 2.68 6.84
C LEU A 201 4.02 1.57 7.35
N ASP A 202 5.26 1.53 6.86
CA ASP A 202 6.28 0.56 7.26
C ASP A 202 6.66 0.64 8.74
N HIS A 203 6.54 1.81 9.36
CA HIS A 203 6.74 1.99 10.81
C HIS A 203 5.71 1.22 11.67
N MET A 204 4.55 0.87 11.11
CA MET A 204 3.53 0.09 11.81
C MET A 204 3.75 -1.43 11.69
N LEU A 205 4.77 -1.88 10.94
CA LEU A 205 4.99 -3.29 10.62
C LEU A 205 5.06 -4.18 11.87
N GLU A 206 5.81 -3.77 12.89
CA GLU A 206 5.94 -4.54 14.14
C GLU A 206 4.59 -4.74 14.82
N SER A 207 3.88 -3.64 15.10
CA SER A 207 2.54 -3.68 15.70
C SER A 207 1.54 -4.49 14.88
N PHE A 208 1.63 -4.41 13.55
CA PHE A 208 0.77 -5.16 12.64
C PHE A 208 1.03 -6.67 12.68
N LEU A 209 2.29 -7.09 12.80
CA LEU A 209 2.67 -8.50 12.92
C LEU A 209 2.26 -9.11 14.27
N GLU A 210 2.19 -8.31 15.34
CA GLU A 210 1.71 -8.76 16.65
C GLU A 210 0.22 -9.10 16.65
N HIS A 211 -0.59 -8.38 15.86
CA HIS A 211 -2.05 -8.55 15.79
C HIS A 211 -2.51 -9.56 14.74
N PHE A 212 -1.57 -10.22 14.04
CA PHE A 212 -1.87 -11.12 12.95
C PHE A 212 -2.73 -12.31 13.40
N PRO A 213 -3.78 -12.68 12.66
CA PRO A 213 -4.66 -13.77 13.05
C PRO A 213 -3.93 -15.11 13.06
N SER A 214 -4.31 -15.99 13.99
CA SER A 214 -3.77 -17.35 14.02
C SER A 214 -4.19 -18.16 12.79
N TYR A 215 -3.24 -18.86 12.19
CA TYR A 215 -3.48 -19.80 11.10
C TYR A 215 -3.42 -21.23 11.63
N PRO A 216 -4.36 -22.13 11.24
CA PRO A 216 -4.35 -23.51 11.73
C PRO A 216 -3.13 -24.26 11.18
N ASN A 217 -2.68 -23.84 10.00
CA ASN A 217 -1.54 -24.39 9.28
C ASN A 217 -0.26 -23.57 9.51
N SER A 218 -0.14 -22.84 10.62
CA SER A 218 1.04 -22.02 10.95
C SER A 218 2.33 -22.85 10.94
N PHE A 219 2.28 -24.12 11.32
CA PHE A 219 3.41 -25.04 11.20
C PHE A 219 3.90 -25.22 9.74
N LEU A 220 2.99 -25.20 8.78
CA LEU A 220 3.29 -25.37 7.36
C LEU A 220 3.64 -24.05 6.68
N VAL A 221 2.91 -22.98 6.97
CA VAL A 221 3.03 -21.68 6.27
C VAL A 221 4.04 -20.75 6.95
N GLY A 222 4.25 -20.89 8.26
CA GLY A 222 5.10 -20.04 9.08
C GLY A 222 4.31 -19.09 9.98
N GLY A 223 5.05 -18.19 10.65
CA GLY A 223 4.49 -17.18 11.53
C GLY A 223 3.93 -15.97 10.77
N PRO A 224 3.45 -14.93 11.49
CA PRO A 224 2.98 -13.68 10.90
C PRO A 224 3.95 -13.05 9.90
N ALA A 225 5.24 -12.95 10.28
CA ALA A 225 6.29 -12.39 9.44
C ALA A 225 6.46 -13.19 8.13
N ASP A 226 6.33 -14.52 8.20
CA ASP A 226 6.43 -15.36 7.01
C ASP A 226 5.28 -15.08 6.03
N ILE A 227 4.05 -15.01 6.55
CA ILE A 227 2.85 -14.74 5.74
C ILE A 227 2.92 -13.36 5.11
N PHE A 228 3.31 -12.35 5.88
CA PHE A 228 3.54 -10.99 5.38
C PHE A 228 4.52 -10.98 4.21
N VAL A 229 5.68 -11.62 4.38
CA VAL A 229 6.73 -11.65 3.35
C VAL A 229 6.31 -12.46 2.12
N ILE A 230 5.51 -13.51 2.28
CA ILE A 230 4.93 -14.27 1.17
C ILE A 230 4.00 -13.37 0.34
N GLU A 231 3.04 -12.70 0.99
CA GLU A 231 2.09 -11.79 0.32
C GLU A 231 2.82 -10.63 -0.38
N LEU A 232 3.83 -10.05 0.28
CA LEU A 232 4.67 -9.01 -0.29
C LEU A 232 5.46 -9.51 -1.51
N SER A 233 6.07 -10.68 -1.44
CA SER A 233 6.82 -11.27 -2.57
C SER A 233 5.91 -11.51 -3.77
N ASP A 234 4.69 -11.97 -3.53
CA ASP A 234 3.70 -12.24 -4.56
C ASP A 234 3.14 -10.95 -5.16
N GLN A 235 3.02 -9.90 -4.35
CA GLN A 235 2.66 -8.57 -4.81
C GLN A 235 3.73 -8.02 -5.76
N LEU A 236 5.02 -8.06 -5.38
CA LEU A 236 6.13 -7.56 -6.18
C LEU A 236 6.14 -8.15 -7.59
N GLN A 237 5.91 -9.46 -7.73
CA GLN A 237 5.87 -10.13 -9.03
C GLN A 237 4.72 -9.69 -9.93
N LYS A 238 3.64 -9.15 -9.35
CA LYS A 238 2.47 -8.65 -10.09
C LYS A 238 2.60 -7.17 -10.49
N LEU A 239 3.50 -6.42 -9.85
CA LEU A 239 3.68 -4.99 -10.12
C LEU A 239 4.27 -4.77 -11.52
N LYS A 240 3.56 -3.95 -12.32
CA LYS A 240 3.99 -3.52 -13.65
C LYS A 240 4.37 -2.04 -13.71
N VAL A 241 4.01 -1.27 -12.69
CA VAL A 241 4.27 0.17 -12.61
C VAL A 241 5.63 0.41 -11.98
N GLU A 242 6.61 0.83 -12.77
CA GLU A 242 8.02 0.96 -12.33
C GLU A 242 8.20 1.88 -11.11
N PRO A 243 7.63 3.10 -11.05
CA PRO A 243 7.76 3.95 -9.87
C PRO A 243 7.27 3.27 -8.59
N VAL A 244 6.17 2.52 -8.68
CA VAL A 244 5.61 1.76 -7.56
C VAL A 244 6.55 0.64 -7.16
N LEU A 245 7.07 -0.14 -8.11
CA LEU A 245 8.04 -1.20 -7.80
C LEU A 245 9.29 -0.67 -7.09
N LEU A 246 9.86 0.43 -7.59
CA LEU A 246 10.99 1.11 -6.95
C LEU A 246 10.67 1.55 -5.52
N HIS A 247 9.46 2.07 -5.33
CA HIS A 247 8.97 2.50 -4.04
C HIS A 247 8.83 1.34 -3.03
N TYR A 248 8.30 0.18 -3.45
CA TYR A 248 8.29 -1.01 -2.59
C TYR A 248 9.72 -1.43 -2.22
N LEU A 249 10.62 -1.54 -3.20
CA LEU A 249 12.01 -1.94 -2.97
C LEU A 249 12.71 -1.02 -1.96
N SER A 250 12.48 0.30 -1.99
CA SER A 250 13.09 1.22 -1.03
C SER A 250 12.60 1.01 0.42
N HIS A 251 11.34 0.62 0.61
CA HIS A 251 10.73 0.42 1.93
C HIS A 251 10.94 -1.00 2.49
N MET A 252 11.35 -1.96 1.66
CA MET A 252 11.67 -3.32 2.10
C MET A 252 12.82 -3.40 3.12
N ARG A 253 13.56 -2.32 3.34
CA ARG A 253 14.54 -2.23 4.43
C ARG A 253 13.90 -2.45 5.81
N ALA A 254 12.61 -2.13 5.97
CA ALA A 254 11.84 -2.40 7.19
C ALA A 254 11.76 -3.90 7.54
N LEU A 255 12.06 -4.81 6.61
CA LEU A 255 12.10 -6.26 6.86
C LEU A 255 13.38 -6.71 7.58
N GLN A 256 14.35 -5.81 7.79
CA GLN A 256 15.60 -6.17 8.43
C GLN A 256 15.37 -6.64 9.86
N GLY A 257 15.97 -7.78 10.22
CA GLY A 257 15.86 -8.33 11.57
C GLY A 257 14.63 -9.22 11.79
N LEU A 258 13.72 -9.34 10.82
CA LEU A 258 12.62 -10.28 10.91
C LEU A 258 13.12 -11.73 10.89
N GLU A 259 12.68 -12.52 11.86
CA GLU A 259 12.95 -13.95 11.92
C GLU A 259 12.03 -14.69 10.94
N LEU A 260 12.57 -15.01 9.76
CA LEU A 260 11.86 -15.73 8.70
C LEU A 260 12.31 -17.18 8.64
N ARG A 261 11.38 -18.07 8.27
CA ARG A 261 11.75 -19.45 7.92
C ARG A 261 12.64 -19.47 6.69
N MET A 262 13.50 -20.48 6.62
CA MET A 262 14.43 -20.66 5.49
C MET A 262 13.72 -20.70 4.14
N THR A 263 12.55 -21.31 4.05
CA THR A 263 11.73 -21.37 2.83
C THR A 263 11.25 -19.99 2.41
N THR A 264 10.76 -19.18 3.35
CA THR A 264 10.27 -17.82 3.10
C THR A 264 11.40 -16.88 2.73
N SER A 265 12.49 -16.93 3.50
CA SER A 265 13.74 -16.21 3.22
C SER A 265 14.27 -16.52 1.82
N THR A 266 14.26 -17.80 1.42
CA THR A 266 14.66 -18.23 0.07
C THR A 266 13.70 -17.74 -1.01
N ARG A 267 12.39 -17.72 -0.75
CA ARG A 267 11.38 -17.17 -1.69
C ARG A 267 11.63 -15.68 -1.92
N LEU A 268 11.79 -14.90 -0.85
CA LEU A 268 12.06 -13.47 -0.92
C LEU A 268 13.37 -13.19 -1.68
N LYS A 269 14.43 -13.92 -1.35
CA LYS A 269 15.72 -13.81 -2.04
C LYS A 269 15.60 -14.11 -3.53
N THR A 270 14.88 -15.16 -3.91
CA THR A 270 14.64 -15.53 -5.32
C THR A 270 13.82 -14.46 -6.04
N CYS A 271 12.78 -13.93 -5.39
CA CYS A 271 11.97 -12.84 -5.92
C CYS A 271 12.81 -11.60 -6.21
N LEU A 272 13.58 -11.11 -5.23
CA LEU A 272 14.49 -9.97 -5.41
C LEU A 272 15.54 -10.23 -6.50
N TYR A 273 16.12 -11.44 -6.51
CA TYR A 273 17.11 -11.82 -7.51
C TYR A 273 16.55 -11.79 -8.94
N SER A 274 15.27 -12.15 -9.14
CA SER A 274 14.63 -12.08 -10.47
C SER A 274 14.67 -10.66 -11.05
N PHE A 275 14.50 -9.64 -10.21
CA PHE A 275 14.59 -8.22 -10.60
C PHE A 275 16.02 -7.72 -10.82
N THR A 276 17.06 -8.49 -10.48
CA THR A 276 18.46 -8.09 -10.69
C THR A 276 18.99 -8.43 -12.08
N SER A 277 18.32 -9.34 -12.78
CA SER A 277 18.76 -9.89 -14.06
C SER A 277 18.16 -9.12 -15.23
N PRO A 278 18.90 -8.95 -16.34
CA PRO A 278 18.37 -8.36 -17.57
C PRO A 278 17.56 -9.37 -18.43
N GLY A 279 17.12 -10.50 -17.87
CA GLY A 279 16.35 -11.54 -18.58
C GLY A 279 14.83 -11.42 -18.40
N GLY A 280 14.05 -12.02 -19.30
CA GLY A 280 12.57 -11.88 -19.40
C GLY A 280 11.76 -12.50 -18.24
N PRO A 281 10.42 -12.29 -18.18
CA PRO A 281 9.49 -11.87 -19.25
C PRO A 281 9.14 -10.37 -19.34
N MET A 282 9.51 -9.55 -18.35
CA MET A 282 9.56 -8.09 -18.48
C MET A 282 10.96 -7.66 -18.09
N TYR A 283 11.66 -6.94 -18.95
CA TYR A 283 13.01 -6.45 -18.66
C TYR A 283 12.93 -5.41 -17.53
N PRO A 284 13.37 -5.72 -16.28
CA PRO A 284 13.44 -4.69 -15.26
C PRO A 284 14.42 -3.61 -15.75
N THR A 285 14.03 -2.36 -15.62
CA THR A 285 14.88 -1.22 -15.99
C THR A 285 16.15 -1.20 -15.16
N ARG A 286 17.16 -0.45 -15.61
CA ARG A 286 18.44 -0.35 -14.89
C ARG A 286 18.26 0.15 -13.45
N THR A 287 17.36 1.10 -13.25
CA THR A 287 16.94 1.66 -11.97
C THR A 287 16.37 0.56 -11.06
N VAL A 288 15.41 -0.24 -11.55
CA VAL A 288 14.83 -1.36 -10.80
C VAL A 288 15.88 -2.40 -10.45
N ARG A 289 16.77 -2.74 -11.38
CA ARG A 289 17.86 -3.71 -11.12
C ARG A 289 18.79 -3.25 -10.00
N HIS A 290 19.17 -1.97 -9.99
CA HIS A 290 20.02 -1.42 -8.94
C HIS A 290 19.30 -1.37 -7.59
N ALA A 291 18.06 -0.90 -7.55
CA ALA A 291 17.26 -0.92 -6.33
C ALA A 291 17.07 -2.34 -5.78
N ALA A 292 16.87 -3.32 -6.66
CA ALA A 292 16.77 -4.73 -6.27
C ALA A 292 18.10 -5.26 -5.72
N TRP A 293 19.24 -4.93 -6.33
CA TRP A 293 20.57 -5.27 -5.80
C TRP A 293 20.81 -4.66 -4.42
N ASP A 294 20.50 -3.38 -4.25
CA ASP A 294 20.69 -2.67 -2.98
C ASP A 294 19.83 -3.27 -1.87
N THR A 295 18.57 -3.57 -2.18
CA THR A 295 17.63 -4.22 -1.25
C THR A 295 18.09 -5.63 -0.89
N LEU A 296 18.52 -6.41 -1.89
CA LEU A 296 18.98 -7.78 -1.74
C LEU A 296 20.27 -7.87 -0.92
N ASP A 297 21.19 -6.92 -1.10
CA ASP A 297 22.44 -6.84 -0.34
C ASP A 297 22.21 -6.36 1.09
N PHE A 298 21.23 -5.48 1.30
CA PHE A 298 20.86 -5.00 2.62
C PHE A 298 20.20 -6.09 3.47
N LEU A 299 19.20 -6.79 2.92
CA LEU A 299 18.46 -7.83 3.64
C LEU A 299 19.25 -9.13 3.80
N PHE A 300 20.10 -9.46 2.83
CA PHE A 300 20.89 -10.69 2.84
C PHE A 300 22.37 -10.37 2.64
N PRO A 301 23.07 -9.85 3.67
CA PRO A 301 24.48 -9.47 3.56
C PRO A 301 25.37 -10.71 3.35
N VAL A 302 24.98 -11.85 3.91
CA VAL A 302 25.68 -13.12 3.75
C VAL A 302 25.54 -13.62 2.30
N GLY A 303 26.66 -13.67 1.59
CA GLY A 303 26.71 -14.04 0.18
C GLY A 303 26.62 -12.87 -0.80
N ARG A 304 26.73 -11.62 -0.34
CA ARG A 304 26.84 -10.43 -1.21
C ARG A 304 27.94 -10.57 -2.27
N HIS A 305 29.18 -10.79 -1.83
CA HIS A 305 30.34 -10.90 -2.72
C HIS A 305 30.20 -12.02 -3.77
N PRO A 306 29.89 -13.29 -3.40
CA PRO A 306 29.76 -14.34 -4.41
C PRO A 306 28.62 -14.08 -5.39
N ARG A 307 27.49 -13.47 -4.98
CA ARG A 307 26.41 -13.11 -5.91
C ARG A 307 26.87 -12.12 -6.99
N HIS A 308 27.59 -11.07 -6.60
CA HIS A 308 28.12 -10.09 -7.55
C HIS A 308 29.14 -10.71 -8.52
N VAL A 309 30.00 -11.58 -8.01
CA VAL A 309 30.98 -12.33 -8.83
C VAL A 309 30.27 -13.22 -9.85
N ILE A 310 29.29 -14.01 -9.41
CA ILE A 310 28.48 -14.86 -10.29
C ILE A 310 27.75 -14.02 -11.35
N SER A 311 27.11 -12.92 -10.95
CA SER A 311 26.42 -12.01 -11.88
C SER A 311 27.39 -11.41 -12.91
N PHE A 312 28.60 -11.05 -12.49
CA PHE A 312 29.65 -10.55 -13.38
C PHE A 312 30.07 -11.61 -14.41
N PHE A 313 30.33 -12.85 -13.99
CA PHE A 313 30.65 -13.94 -14.91
C PHE A 313 29.51 -14.22 -15.90
N PHE A 314 28.25 -14.23 -15.46
CA PHE A 314 27.13 -14.39 -16.38
C PHE A 314 27.04 -13.26 -17.40
N ARG A 315 27.28 -12.00 -17.00
CA ARG A 315 27.32 -10.87 -17.95
C ARG A 315 28.45 -11.01 -18.97
N LEU A 316 29.58 -11.60 -18.57
CA LEU A 316 30.73 -11.85 -19.44
C LEU A 316 30.41 -12.93 -20.50
N LEU A 317 29.51 -13.86 -20.19
CA LEU A 317 29.04 -14.90 -21.10
C LEU A 317 28.02 -14.39 -22.16
N TYR A 318 27.47 -13.17 -22.02
CA TYR A 318 26.54 -12.59 -23.01
C TYR A 318 27.24 -11.58 -23.94
N PRO A 319 27.43 -11.91 -25.25
CA PRO A 319 28.22 -11.11 -26.20
C PRO A 319 27.70 -9.70 -26.53
N TRP A 320 26.50 -9.32 -26.08
CA TRP A 320 25.92 -8.01 -26.40
C TRP A 320 26.13 -6.95 -25.31
N TYR A 321 26.54 -7.34 -24.09
CA TYR A 321 26.77 -6.42 -22.95
C TYR A 321 28.25 -6.22 -22.60
N TRP A 322 29.16 -6.97 -23.23
CA TRP A 322 30.58 -7.00 -22.87
C TRP A 322 31.33 -5.67 -23.09
N PRO A 323 31.11 -4.87 -24.16
CA PRO A 323 31.96 -3.71 -24.41
C PRO A 323 31.77 -2.62 -23.34
N SER A 324 30.50 -2.30 -23.03
CA SER A 324 30.19 -1.24 -22.05
C SER A 324 30.42 -1.69 -20.59
N SER A 325 30.19 -2.97 -20.29
CA SER A 325 30.40 -3.51 -18.94
C SER A 325 31.89 -3.68 -18.63
N CYS A 326 32.69 -4.17 -19.60
CA CYS A 326 34.13 -4.27 -19.47
C CYS A 326 34.77 -2.87 -19.37
N TRP A 327 34.31 -1.92 -20.18
CA TRP A 327 34.75 -0.52 -20.08
C TRP A 327 34.46 0.10 -18.72
N ASN A 328 33.23 -0.06 -18.19
CA ASN A 328 32.90 0.42 -16.86
C ASN A 328 33.74 -0.27 -15.77
N PHE A 329 33.95 -1.58 -15.86
CA PHE A 329 34.81 -2.30 -14.90
C PHE A 329 36.24 -1.77 -14.91
N VAL A 330 36.84 -1.60 -16.09
CA VAL A 330 38.18 -1.01 -16.26
C VAL A 330 38.23 0.39 -15.66
N VAL A 331 37.26 1.26 -15.98
CA VAL A 331 37.17 2.61 -15.41
C VAL A 331 37.03 2.58 -13.89
N THR A 332 36.25 1.66 -13.33
CA THR A 332 36.03 1.56 -11.88
C THR A 332 37.29 1.05 -11.16
N CYS A 333 37.97 0.06 -11.73
CA CYS A 333 39.27 -0.43 -11.25
C CYS A 333 40.35 0.66 -11.30
N ILE A 334 40.43 1.41 -12.40
CA ILE A 334 41.38 2.54 -12.54
C ILE A 334 41.07 3.61 -11.49
N LYS A 335 39.80 3.97 -11.30
CA LYS A 335 39.40 4.93 -10.26
C LYS A 335 39.76 4.42 -8.86
N ALA A 336 39.49 3.16 -8.54
CA ALA A 336 39.82 2.58 -7.24
C ALA A 336 41.33 2.55 -6.99
N LEU A 337 42.14 2.20 -8.00
CA LEU A 337 43.60 2.26 -7.93
C LEU A 337 44.09 3.70 -7.74
N LEU A 338 43.56 4.67 -8.49
CA LEU A 338 43.88 6.08 -8.33
C LEU A 338 43.52 6.60 -6.94
N TYR A 339 42.34 6.26 -6.42
CA TYR A 339 41.95 6.63 -5.05
C TYR A 339 42.84 5.99 -4.00
N SER A 340 43.24 4.73 -4.18
CA SER A 340 44.18 4.05 -3.27
C SER A 340 45.56 4.72 -3.28
N ILE A 341 46.09 5.04 -4.46
CA ILE A 341 47.36 5.74 -4.63
C ILE A 341 47.29 7.15 -4.05
N LEU A 342 46.23 7.91 -4.34
CA LEU A 342 46.00 9.23 -3.76
C LEU A 342 45.93 9.15 -2.23
N ARG A 343 45.22 8.17 -1.68
CA ARG A 343 45.12 7.97 -0.23
C ARG A 343 46.47 7.63 0.39
N LEU A 344 47.29 6.81 -0.28
CA LEU A 344 48.66 6.51 0.15
C LEU A 344 49.54 7.76 0.12
N ILE A 345 49.49 8.55 -0.95
CA ILE A 345 50.25 9.80 -1.08
C ILE A 345 49.84 10.82 -0.02
N PHE A 346 48.53 11.02 0.19
CA PHE A 346 48.03 11.92 1.23
C PHE A 346 48.42 11.44 2.63
N SER A 347 48.32 10.14 2.92
CA SER A 347 48.75 9.60 4.23
C SER A 347 50.27 9.75 4.45
N SER A 348 51.07 9.58 3.39
CA SER A 348 52.52 9.75 3.44
C SER A 348 52.89 11.21 3.66
N TRP A 349 52.24 12.13 2.94
CA TRP A 349 52.39 13.59 3.12
C TRP A 349 52.01 14.01 4.54
N GLU A 350 50.90 13.52 5.06
CA GLU A 350 50.41 13.84 6.41
C GLU A 350 51.36 13.29 7.50
N SER A 351 52.03 12.15 7.25
CA SER A 351 53.08 11.65 8.14
C SER A 351 54.34 12.53 8.10
N MET A 352 54.71 13.05 6.92
CA MET A 352 55.87 13.93 6.75
C MET A 352 55.65 15.33 7.35
N THR A 353 54.44 15.89 7.25
CA THR A 353 54.11 17.18 7.88
C THR A 353 54.00 17.09 9.40
N LYS A 354 53.54 15.94 9.95
CA LYS A 354 53.61 15.67 11.39
C LYS A 354 55.05 15.55 11.91
N SER A 355 55.93 14.90 11.14
CA SER A 355 57.36 14.78 11.50
C SER A 355 58.07 16.14 11.53
N LYS A 356 57.76 17.05 10.60
CA LYS A 356 58.31 18.43 10.57
C LYS A 356 57.79 19.40 11.64
N ARG A 357 56.72 19.07 12.38
CA ARG A 357 56.20 19.89 13.49
C ARG A 357 56.73 19.49 14.86
N ASN A 358 57.38 18.32 14.95
CA ASN A 358 57.92 17.77 16.19
C ASN A 358 59.47 17.79 16.23
N ALA A 359 60.10 18.47 15.28
CA ALA A 359 61.51 18.85 15.26
C ALA A 359 61.57 20.38 15.25
#